data_AF-A0A183JD74-F1
#
_entry.id   AF-A0A183JD74-F1
#
_cell.length_a   1.000
_cell.length_b   1.000
_cell.length_c   1.000
_cell.angle_alpha   90.00
_cell.angle_beta   90.00
_cell.angle_gamma   90.00
#
_symmetry.space_group_name_H-M   'P 1'
#
loop_
_entity.id
_entity.type
_entity.pdbx_description
1 polymer ?
#
loop_
_entity_poly.entity_id
_entity_poly.type
_entity_poly.pdbx_seq_one_letter_code
_entity_poly.pdbx_strand_id
1 'polypeptide(L)'
;MERNTNLQKILKILALIILVISFIGLIIIIVLYIISHNIPDVYSVVIDAGSTSSKLHLYKWIDEPFRSNGKVDEVTNEKVSPGISAYINEPIKAYEILKPKLVKLTSKLTVEQKKRTPIYLAATAGMRLKL
;
A
#
# COMPACT_ATOMS: atom_id res chain seq x y z
N MET A 1 43.28 -50.31 14.07
CA MET A 1 43.32 -48.89 14.47
C MET A 1 42.68 -47.96 13.43
N GLU A 2 42.84 -48.19 12.12
CA GLU A 2 42.28 -47.36 11.02
C GLU A 2 40.74 -47.22 10.94
N ARG A 3 39.97 -48.26 11.30
CA ARG A 3 38.50 -48.23 11.19
C ARG A 3 37.85 -47.16 12.08
N ASN A 4 38.44 -46.89 13.24
CA ASN A 4 37.96 -45.85 14.17
C ASN A 4 38.23 -44.44 13.61
N THR A 5 39.36 -44.25 12.95
CA THR A 5 39.76 -42.98 12.33
C THR A 5 38.87 -42.61 11.15
N ASN A 6 38.47 -43.59 10.32
CA ASN A 6 37.56 -43.34 9.19
C ASN A 6 36.14 -43.01 9.65
N LEU A 7 35.64 -43.69 10.69
CA LEU A 7 34.33 -43.37 11.29
C LEU A 7 34.32 -41.94 11.86
N GLN A 8 35.37 -41.54 12.59
CA GLN A 8 35.50 -40.18 13.12
C GLN A 8 35.57 -39.11 12.02
N LYS A 9 36.24 -39.39 10.90
CA LYS A 9 36.27 -38.49 9.74
C LYS A 9 34.86 -38.31 9.15
N ILE A 10 34.12 -39.40 8.95
CA ILE A 10 32.75 -39.36 8.41
C ILE A 10 31.82 -38.57 9.35
N LEU A 11 31.88 -38.82 10.66
CA LEU A 11 31.08 -38.09 11.64
C LEU A 11 31.36 -36.59 11.64
N LYS A 12 32.63 -36.18 11.50
CA LYS A 12 33.01 -34.76 11.38
C LYS A 12 32.45 -34.13 10.10
N ILE A 13 32.48 -34.84 8.98
CA ILE A 13 31.91 -34.36 7.71
C ILE A 13 30.39 -34.18 7.84
N LEU A 14 29.69 -35.15 8.42
CA LEU A 14 28.24 -35.05 8.66
C LEU A 14 27.89 -33.89 9.58
N ALA A 15 28.63 -33.70 10.68
CA ALA A 15 28.44 -32.58 11.59
C ALA A 15 28.65 -31.22 10.89
N LEU A 16 29.66 -31.12 10.02
CA LEU A 16 29.91 -29.91 9.22
C LEU A 16 28.77 -29.65 8.23
N ILE A 17 28.26 -30.68 7.55
CA ILE A 17 27.12 -30.56 6.62
C ILE A 17 25.88 -30.06 7.36
N ILE A 18 25.57 -30.64 8.53
CA ILE A 18 24.43 -30.21 9.35
C ILE A 18 24.59 -28.75 9.75
N LEU A 19 25.78 -28.34 10.21
CA LEU A 19 26.05 -26.97 10.60
C LEU A 19 25.86 -25.99 9.44
N VAL A 20 26.32 -26.34 8.23
CA VAL A 20 26.13 -25.53 7.01
C VAL A 20 24.65 -25.43 6.64
N ILE A 21 23.91 -26.54 6.68
CA ILE A 21 22.46 -26.53 6.37
C ILE A 21 21.69 -25.69 7.39
N SER A 22 21.98 -25.82 8.69
CA SER A 22 21.36 -25.01 9.73
C SER A 22 21.67 -23.52 9.55
N PHE A 23 22.90 -23.18 9.17
CA PHE A 23 23.29 -21.79 8.90
C PHE A 23 22.54 -21.21 7.70
N ILE A 24 22.43 -21.98 6.60
CA ILE A 24 21.64 -21.57 5.42
C ILE A 24 20.16 -21.42 5.80
N GLY A 25 19.60 -22.36 6.55
CA GLY A 25 18.21 -22.28 7.02
C GLY A 25 17.95 -21.05 7.87
N LEU A 26 18.87 -20.70 8.78
CA LEU A 26 18.78 -19.49 9.59
C LEU A 26 18.83 -18.22 8.73
N ILE A 27 19.72 -18.17 7.74
CA ILE A 27 19.79 -17.03 6.80
C ILE A 27 18.46 -16.89 6.05
N ILE A 28 17.90 -17.98 5.54
CA ILE A 28 16.61 -17.95 4.83
C ILE A 28 15.50 -17.40 5.73
N ILE A 29 15.41 -17.88 6.99
CA ILE A 29 14.41 -17.39 7.95
C ILE A 29 14.59 -15.89 8.22
N ILE A 30 15.83 -15.42 8.40
CA ILE A 30 16.11 -13.99 8.61
C ILE A 30 15.70 -13.17 7.38
N VAL A 31 16.03 -13.62 6.17
CA VAL A 31 15.65 -12.94 4.93
C VAL A 31 14.13 -12.88 4.79
N LEU A 32 13.43 -13.99 5.02
CA LEU A 32 11.96 -14.03 4.98
C LEU A 32 11.34 -13.11 6.05
N TYR A 33 11.92 -13.08 7.26
CA TYR A 33 11.49 -12.18 8.32
C TYR A 33 11.62 -10.72 7.89
N ILE A 34 12.77 -10.32 7.33
CA ILE A 34 13.01 -8.95 6.85
C ILE A 34 12.02 -8.59 5.73
N ILE A 35 11.78 -9.48 4.77
CA ILE A 35 10.81 -9.24 3.69
C ILE A 35 9.39 -9.09 4.25
N SER A 36 9.00 -9.94 5.21
CA SER A 36 7.66 -9.89 5.82
C SER A 36 7.41 -8.62 6.65
N HIS A 37 8.46 -8.01 7.21
CA HIS A 37 8.32 -6.78 8.00
C HIS A 37 8.39 -5.50 7.16
N ASN A 38 8.91 -5.58 5.94
CA ASN A 38 9.06 -4.43 5.03
C ASN A 38 7.95 -4.40 3.97
N ILE A 39 6.71 -4.69 4.36
CA ILE A 39 5.57 -4.60 3.45
C ILE A 39 5.18 -3.12 3.35
N PRO A 40 5.27 -2.52 2.15
CA PRO A 40 5.01 -1.10 1.99
C PRO A 40 3.52 -0.79 2.16
N ASP A 41 3.25 0.40 2.67
CA ASP A 41 1.91 0.96 2.66
C ASP A 41 1.42 1.19 1.23
N VAL A 42 0.19 0.79 0.96
CA VAL A 42 -0.55 1.12 -0.25
C VAL A 42 -1.57 2.20 0.07
N TYR A 43 -1.78 3.11 -0.88
CA TYR A 43 -2.66 4.26 -0.71
C TYR A 43 -3.68 4.34 -1.84
N SER A 44 -4.83 4.97 -1.58
CA SER A 44 -5.77 5.37 -2.61
C SER A 44 -6.47 6.67 -2.22
N VAL A 45 -6.78 7.49 -3.22
CA VAL A 45 -7.67 8.64 -3.05
C VAL A 45 -9.06 8.29 -3.55
N VAL A 46 -10.08 8.54 -2.73
CA VAL A 46 -11.48 8.43 -3.13
C VAL A 46 -12.14 9.80 -3.03
N ILE A 47 -12.79 10.22 -4.11
CA ILE A 47 -13.52 11.48 -4.22
C ILE A 47 -15.01 11.15 -4.29
N ASP A 48 -15.73 11.37 -3.18
CA ASP A 48 -17.19 11.31 -3.12
C ASP A 48 -17.74 12.66 -3.62
N ALA A 49 -18.24 12.66 -4.85
CA ALA A 49 -18.71 13.85 -5.55
C ALA A 49 -20.22 14.02 -5.36
N GLY A 50 -20.58 14.62 -4.23
CA GLY A 50 -21.95 14.99 -3.86
C GLY A 50 -22.47 16.23 -4.59
N SER A 51 -23.78 16.45 -4.52
CA SER A 51 -24.44 17.64 -5.08
C SER A 51 -24.01 18.93 -4.38
N THR A 52 -23.96 18.91 -3.04
CA THR A 52 -23.60 20.07 -2.21
C THR A 52 -22.10 20.27 -2.11
N SER A 53 -21.34 19.18 -2.05
CA SER A 53 -19.88 19.22 -1.82
C SER A 53 -19.22 17.95 -2.34
N SER A 54 -17.95 18.06 -2.70
CA SER A 54 -17.07 16.93 -2.99
C SER A 54 -16.14 16.69 -1.80
N LYS A 55 -16.05 15.44 -1.33
CA LYS A 55 -15.15 15.04 -0.24
C LYS A 55 -14.04 14.16 -0.81
N LEU A 56 -12.79 14.48 -0.48
CA LEU A 56 -11.63 13.73 -0.91
C LEU A 56 -11.05 13.02 0.31
N HIS A 57 -10.84 11.72 0.21
CA HIS A 57 -10.35 10.87 1.27
C HIS A 57 -9.06 10.20 0.83
N LEU A 58 -8.01 10.26 1.64
CA LEU A 58 -6.80 9.47 1.45
C LEU A 58 -6.87 8.25 2.37
N TYR A 59 -6.91 7.07 1.79
CA TYR A 59 -6.89 5.80 2.50
C TYR A 59 -5.52 5.16 2.41
N LYS A 60 -5.20 4.34 3.42
CA LYS A 60 -3.99 3.53 3.50
C LYS A 60 -4.34 2.11 3.96
N TRP A 61 -3.63 1.12 3.42
CA TRP A 61 -3.64 -0.24 3.94
C TRP A 61 -2.29 -0.92 3.69
N ILE A 62 -2.03 -2.01 4.42
CA ILE A 62 -0.89 -2.88 4.16
C ILE A 62 -1.36 -4.02 3.25
N ASP A 63 -0.66 -4.24 2.15
CA ASP A 63 -0.94 -5.32 1.19
C ASP A 63 -0.15 -6.58 1.56
N GLU A 64 -0.45 -7.13 2.74
CA GLU A 64 0.26 -8.32 3.23
C GLU A 64 -0.24 -9.59 2.54
N PRO A 65 0.66 -10.48 2.09
CA PRO A 65 0.27 -11.81 1.67
C PRO A 65 -0.54 -12.50 2.76
N PHE A 66 -1.65 -13.14 2.38
CA PHE A 66 -2.55 -13.88 3.29
C PHE A 66 -3.37 -13.03 4.27
N ARG A 67 -3.40 -11.71 4.10
CA ARG A 67 -4.30 -10.85 4.88
C ARG A 67 -5.76 -11.18 4.56
N SER A 68 -6.52 -11.58 5.58
CA SER A 68 -7.93 -11.96 5.46
C SER A 68 -8.91 -10.89 5.94
N ASN A 69 -8.42 -9.84 6.61
CA ASN A 69 -9.24 -8.72 7.05
C ASN A 69 -9.17 -7.54 6.06
N GLY A 70 -10.29 -6.84 5.87
CA GLY A 70 -10.38 -5.67 4.99
C GLY A 70 -10.05 -4.35 5.69
N LYS A 71 -9.14 -4.33 6.68
CA LYS A 71 -8.87 -3.08 7.41
C LYS A 71 -8.18 -2.05 6.50
N VAL A 72 -8.81 -0.89 6.38
CA VAL A 72 -8.31 0.27 5.64
C VAL A 72 -8.43 1.46 6.58
N ASP A 73 -7.36 2.23 6.71
CA ASP A 73 -7.31 3.40 7.59
C ASP A 73 -7.47 4.67 6.75
N GLU A 74 -8.35 5.58 7.16
CA GLU A 74 -8.38 6.94 6.62
C GLU A 74 -7.21 7.74 7.19
N VAL A 75 -6.32 8.19 6.31
CA VAL A 75 -5.13 8.97 6.69
C VAL A 75 -5.50 10.43 6.94
N THR A 76 -6.29 11.00 6.03
CA THR A 76 -6.74 12.38 6.07
C THR A 76 -7.85 12.60 5.05
N ASN A 77 -8.59 13.70 5.18
CA ASN A 77 -9.63 14.09 4.25
C ASN A 77 -9.61 15.61 3.97
N GLU A 78 -10.20 15.99 2.85
CA GLU A 78 -10.45 17.38 2.45
C GLU A 78 -11.88 17.50 1.91
N LYS A 79 -12.42 18.72 1.94
CA LYS A 79 -13.74 19.02 1.40
C LYS A 79 -13.70 20.24 0.50
N VAL A 80 -14.48 20.18 -0.57
CA VAL A 80 -14.74 21.28 -1.50
C VAL A 80 -16.24 21.52 -1.58
N SER A 81 -16.64 22.78 -1.54
CA SER A 81 -18.00 23.23 -1.82
C SER A 81 -17.93 24.42 -2.79
N PRO A 82 -18.88 24.55 -3.75
CA PRO A 82 -19.94 23.59 -4.06
C PRO A 82 -19.42 22.29 -4.70
N GLY A 83 -20.28 21.27 -4.77
CA GLY A 83 -19.95 19.97 -5.38
C GLY A 83 -19.74 20.07 -6.89
N ILE A 84 -19.15 19.04 -7.51
CA ILE A 84 -18.78 19.09 -8.94
C ILE A 84 -19.98 19.34 -9.87
N SER A 85 -21.19 18.98 -9.47
CA SER A 85 -22.41 19.20 -10.26
C SER A 85 -22.76 20.68 -10.45
N ALA A 86 -22.21 21.57 -9.64
CA ALA A 86 -22.37 23.02 -9.83
C ALA A 86 -21.58 23.55 -11.04
N TYR A 87 -20.62 22.77 -11.55
CA TYR A 87 -19.70 23.16 -12.61
C TYR A 87 -19.95 22.40 -13.92
N ILE A 88 -21.16 21.90 -14.16
CA ILE A 88 -21.44 21.06 -15.35
C ILE A 88 -21.15 21.78 -16.68
N ASN A 89 -21.39 23.09 -16.73
CA ASN A 89 -21.10 23.92 -17.89
C ASN A 89 -19.63 24.36 -17.97
N GLU A 90 -18.87 24.18 -16.88
CA GLU A 90 -17.48 24.63 -16.73
C GLU A 90 -16.61 23.55 -16.07
N PRO A 91 -16.48 22.35 -16.67
CA PRO A 91 -15.84 21.19 -16.02
C PRO A 91 -14.37 21.44 -15.64
N ILE A 92 -13.67 22.34 -16.33
CA ILE A 92 -12.31 22.74 -15.99
C ILE A 92 -12.27 23.43 -14.62
N LYS A 93 -13.25 24.28 -14.29
CA LYS A 93 -13.33 24.92 -12.96
C LYS A 93 -13.52 23.89 -11.84
N ALA A 94 -14.24 22.79 -12.10
CA ALA A 94 -14.36 21.70 -11.14
C ALA A 94 -12.97 21.12 -10.79
N TYR A 95 -12.14 20.89 -11.81
CA TYR A 95 -10.76 20.42 -11.62
C TYR A 95 -9.90 21.45 -10.87
N GLU A 96 -9.96 22.71 -11.25
CA GLU A 96 -9.16 23.79 -10.63
C GLU A 96 -9.40 23.91 -9.13
N ILE A 97 -10.63 23.64 -8.67
CA ILE A 97 -10.97 23.71 -7.25
C ILE A 97 -10.59 22.42 -6.51
N LEU A 98 -10.66 21.26 -7.18
CA LEU A 98 -10.24 19.97 -6.61
C LEU A 98 -8.71 19.85 -6.49
N LYS A 99 -7.96 20.37 -7.47
CA LYS A 99 -6.51 20.18 -7.58
C LYS A 99 -5.73 20.63 -6.34
N PRO A 100 -5.92 21.85 -5.78
CA PRO A 100 -5.19 22.28 -4.59
C PRO A 100 -5.47 21.36 -3.39
N LYS A 101 -6.71 20.87 -3.26
CA LYS A 101 -7.08 19.93 -2.19
C LYS A 101 -6.41 18.58 -2.37
N LEU A 102 -6.37 18.05 -3.59
CA LEU A 102 -5.67 16.80 -3.90
C LEU A 102 -4.16 16.91 -3.63
N VAL A 103 -3.53 18.02 -4.01
CA VAL A 103 -2.10 18.28 -3.75
C VAL A 103 -1.84 18.35 -2.24
N LYS A 104 -2.69 19.04 -1.48
CA LYS A 104 -2.58 19.09 -0.02
C LYS A 104 -2.79 17.71 0.62
N LEU A 105 -3.82 16.99 0.20
CA LEU A 105 -4.18 15.65 0.69
C LEU A 105 -3.03 14.65 0.53
N THR A 106 -2.33 14.71 -0.60
CA THR A 106 -1.22 13.80 -0.95
C THR A 106 0.16 14.37 -0.62
N SER A 107 0.25 15.53 0.04
CA SER A 107 1.52 16.27 0.26
C SER A 107 2.58 15.44 1.00
N LYS A 108 2.17 14.58 1.93
CA LYS A 108 3.05 13.72 2.73
C LYS A 108 3.53 12.46 2.01
N LEU A 109 2.95 12.13 0.85
CA LEU A 109 3.35 10.96 0.07
C LEU A 109 4.63 11.24 -0.71
N THR A 110 5.51 10.25 -0.79
CA THR A 110 6.70 10.28 -1.65
C THR A 110 6.31 10.28 -3.13
N VAL A 111 7.25 10.60 -4.02
CA VAL A 111 7.00 10.59 -5.47
C VAL A 111 6.58 9.20 -5.96
N GLU A 112 7.22 8.15 -5.46
CA GLU A 112 6.88 6.77 -5.85
C GLU A 112 5.52 6.33 -5.31
N GLN A 113 5.17 6.72 -4.08
CA GLN A 113 3.82 6.49 -3.55
C GLN A 113 2.77 7.21 -4.40
N LYS A 114 2.99 8.49 -4.75
CA LYS A 114 2.06 9.26 -5.60
C LYS A 114 1.84 8.59 -6.96
N LYS A 115 2.90 8.11 -7.62
CA LYS A 115 2.80 7.40 -8.91
C LYS A 115 1.95 6.13 -8.83
N ARG A 116 1.97 5.44 -7.69
CA ARG A 116 1.23 4.18 -7.47
C ARG A 116 -0.13 4.36 -6.83
N THR A 117 -0.49 5.58 -6.39
CA THR A 117 -1.75 5.85 -5.69
C THR A 117 -2.88 6.07 -6.71
N PRO A 118 -3.82 5.12 -6.89
CA PRO A 118 -4.97 5.36 -7.74
C PRO A 118 -5.90 6.40 -7.12
N ILE A 119 -6.57 7.16 -8.00
CA ILE A 119 -7.59 8.14 -7.63
C ILE A 119 -8.91 7.68 -8.24
N TYR A 120 -9.92 7.50 -7.40
CA TYR A 120 -11.28 7.17 -7.80
C TYR A 120 -12.19 8.36 -7.55
N LEU A 121 -13.02 8.71 -8.52
CA LEU A 121 -14.07 9.72 -8.35
C LEU A 121 -15.42 9.05 -8.60
N ALA A 122 -16.28 9.10 -7.59
CA ALA A 122 -17.63 8.56 -7.65
C ALA A 122 -18.64 9.70 -7.48
N ALA A 123 -19.34 10.03 -8.56
CA ALA A 123 -20.39 11.03 -8.53
C ALA A 123 -21.72 10.42 -8.09
N THR A 124 -22.49 11.17 -7.30
CA THR A 124 -23.77 10.70 -6.76
C THR A 124 -24.98 11.39 -7.42
N ALA A 125 -26.09 11.56 -6.70
CA ALA A 125 -27.35 12.04 -7.24
C ALA A 125 -27.23 13.41 -7.94
N GLY A 126 -26.35 14.29 -7.46
CA GLY A 126 -26.15 15.62 -8.04
C GLY A 126 -25.77 15.60 -9.52
N MET A 127 -24.88 14.68 -9.91
CA MET A 127 -24.51 14.54 -11.32
C MET A 127 -25.59 13.82 -12.13
N ARG A 128 -26.25 12.80 -11.57
CA ARG A 128 -27.34 12.07 -12.27
C ARG A 128 -28.51 12.96 -12.67
N LEU A 129 -28.83 13.97 -11.86
CA LEU A 129 -29.95 14.90 -12.09
C LEU A 129 -29.59 16.09 -13.00
N LYS A 130 -28.30 16.25 -13.32
CA LYS A 130 -27.78 17.41 -14.07
C LYS A 130 -27.32 17.05 -15.48
N LEU A 131 -27.04 15.77 -15.75
CA LEU A 131 -26.89 15.21 -17.09
C LEU A 131 -28.26 15.12 -17.78
#